data_AF-A0A8S4N3L1-F1
#
_entry.id   AF-A0A8S4N3L1-F1
#
_cell.length_a   1.000
_cell.length_b   1.000
_cell.length_c   1.000
_cell.angle_alpha   90.00
_cell.angle_beta   90.00
_cell.angle_gamma   90.00
#
_symmetry.space_group_name_H-M   'P 1'
#
loop_
_entity.id
_entity.type
_entity.pdbx_description
1 polymer ?
#
loop_
_entity_poly.entity_id
_entity_poly.type
_entity_poly.pdbx_seq_one_letter_code
_entity_poly.pdbx_strand_id
1 'polypeptide(L)'
;MTYLGTAGNTATEMKDVLKYPACVHPLFKALLTALNVPNNDYTLNAANNLFPDDGFMIEQEYRNNVIQFYFATLKELDFENNSTVAREYINEWVSNHTEEKIPELLQEGDVTALTVLFLVNAIYFKGDWLNKFNPDLTEPATFHVSPSNQIQVEMMYNQSTYRYYEDNTLNAQLLELPYAGEDISMIVILPNDLDGLSSLEATLNPINLKAALNELLYPRSSTHTSVQVWLPKFEMKLRYKLKEYLQALGMVDAFNFGADFSPLCGSCGVFISAVIHEAFVKVNEEGTEATASTGVVINRGIKLFKANHPFIFLIRHKKSGTILFMGRVTTPSKSDLLFL
;
A
#
# COMPACT_ATOMS: atom_id res chain seq x y z
N MET A 1 8.97 6.42 -12.03
CA MET A 1 10.32 6.38 -12.61
C MET A 1 10.27 6.13 -14.11
N THR A 2 9.72 5.01 -14.58
CA THR A 2 9.61 4.70 -16.02
C THR A 2 8.99 5.80 -16.87
N TYR A 3 7.88 6.42 -16.45
CA TYR A 3 7.22 7.53 -17.18
C TYR A 3 8.15 8.73 -17.48
N LEU A 4 9.16 8.98 -16.62
CA LEU A 4 10.16 10.04 -16.84
C LEU A 4 10.98 9.80 -18.12
N GLY A 5 11.11 8.53 -18.52
CA GLY A 5 11.91 8.06 -19.64
C GLY A 5 11.08 7.75 -20.88
N THR A 6 9.81 8.19 -20.94
CA THR A 6 8.91 7.88 -22.05
C THR A 6 8.51 9.12 -22.84
N ALA A 7 8.25 8.94 -24.13
CA ALA A 7 7.71 9.96 -25.03
C ALA A 7 6.53 9.42 -25.85
N GLY A 8 6.01 10.24 -26.77
CA GLY A 8 4.97 9.83 -27.72
C GLY A 8 3.69 9.28 -27.10
N ASN A 9 3.10 8.27 -27.76
CA ASN A 9 1.89 7.63 -27.29
C ASN A 9 2.13 6.81 -26.01
N THR A 10 3.30 6.21 -25.84
CA THR A 10 3.71 5.51 -24.61
C THR A 10 3.57 6.41 -23.38
N ALA A 11 4.08 7.64 -23.44
CA ALA A 11 3.92 8.60 -22.34
C ALA A 11 2.45 8.98 -22.12
N THR A 12 1.68 9.14 -23.20
CA THR A 12 0.27 9.54 -23.13
C THR A 12 -0.56 8.47 -22.41
N GLU A 13 -0.43 7.21 -22.83
CA GLU A 13 -1.11 6.08 -22.18
C GLU A 13 -0.73 5.95 -20.71
N MET A 14 0.58 6.04 -20.39
CA MET A 14 1.04 5.94 -19.01
C MET A 14 0.47 7.06 -18.14
N LYS A 15 0.46 8.29 -18.65
CA LYS A 15 -0.11 9.45 -17.95
C LYS A 15 -1.60 9.27 -17.72
N ASP A 16 -2.34 8.80 -18.72
CA ASP A 16 -3.80 8.67 -18.66
C ASP A 16 -4.24 7.51 -17.77
N VAL A 17 -3.54 6.38 -17.79
CA VAL A 17 -3.83 5.23 -16.91
C VAL A 17 -3.49 5.55 -15.47
N LEU A 18 -2.30 6.13 -15.21
CA LEU A 18 -1.83 6.43 -13.85
C LEU A 18 -2.35 7.77 -13.31
N LYS A 19 -3.15 8.49 -14.11
CA LYS A 19 -3.76 9.80 -13.79
C LYS A 19 -2.73 10.83 -13.33
N TYR A 20 -1.57 10.86 -13.99
CA TYR A 20 -0.47 11.72 -13.58
C TYR A 20 -0.74 13.20 -13.88
N PRO A 21 -0.56 14.09 -12.90
CA PRO A 21 -0.56 15.52 -13.15
C PRO A 21 0.72 15.94 -13.89
N ALA A 22 0.71 17.12 -14.51
CA ALA A 22 1.86 17.64 -15.26
C ALA A 22 3.15 17.72 -14.41
N CYS A 23 3.03 18.01 -13.11
CA CYS A 23 4.15 18.13 -12.17
C CYS A 23 4.42 16.85 -11.36
N VAL A 24 4.12 15.67 -11.91
CA VAL A 24 4.22 14.39 -11.18
C VAL A 24 5.60 14.14 -10.56
N HIS A 25 6.71 14.41 -11.26
CA HIS A 25 8.05 14.10 -10.73
C HIS A 25 8.45 15.00 -9.53
N PRO A 26 8.29 16.34 -9.60
CA PRO A 26 8.44 17.18 -8.41
C PRO A 26 7.50 16.80 -7.25
N LEU A 27 6.27 16.38 -7.54
CA LEU A 27 5.33 15.90 -6.50
C LEU A 27 5.82 14.62 -5.83
N PHE A 28 6.36 13.67 -6.60
CA PHE A 28 7.00 12.47 -6.02
C PHE A 28 8.21 12.81 -5.17
N LYS A 29 9.03 13.79 -5.58
CA LYS A 29 10.13 14.28 -4.74
C LYS A 29 9.62 14.81 -3.40
N ALA A 30 8.61 15.68 -3.43
CA ALA A 30 8.00 16.22 -2.22
C ALA A 30 7.40 15.12 -1.34
N LEU A 31 6.74 14.13 -1.95
CA LEU A 31 6.19 12.98 -1.26
C LEU A 31 7.29 12.16 -0.58
N LEU A 32 8.32 11.73 -1.32
CA LEU A 32 9.42 10.92 -0.78
C LEU A 32 10.18 11.67 0.31
N THR A 33 10.40 12.97 0.17
CA THR A 33 10.97 13.81 1.23
C THR A 33 10.10 13.79 2.49
N ALA A 34 8.78 13.78 2.34
CA ALA A 34 7.85 13.75 3.48
C ALA A 34 7.74 12.35 4.10
N LEU A 35 7.90 11.27 3.32
CA LEU A 35 7.81 9.88 3.82
C LEU A 35 9.11 9.42 4.48
N ASN A 36 10.28 9.85 3.99
CA ASN A 36 11.59 9.43 4.50
C ASN A 36 12.13 10.36 5.61
N VAL A 37 11.25 11.04 6.34
CA VAL A 37 11.64 11.77 7.56
C VAL A 37 11.80 10.74 8.69
N PRO A 38 12.99 10.62 9.32
CA PRO A 38 13.18 9.71 10.45
C PRO A 38 12.16 10.01 11.56
N ASN A 39 11.52 8.95 12.06
CA ASN A 39 10.55 9.04 13.14
C ASN A 39 10.89 7.97 14.20
N ASN A 40 10.75 8.32 15.48
CA ASN A 40 11.02 7.40 16.60
C ASN A 40 9.80 6.56 16.99
N ASP A 41 8.59 6.97 16.58
CA ASP A 41 7.32 6.33 16.92
C ASP A 41 6.91 5.25 15.90
N TYR A 42 7.45 5.30 14.68
CA TYR A 42 7.23 4.30 13.63
C TYR A 42 8.41 4.24 12.66
N THR A 43 8.53 3.10 11.97
CA THR A 43 9.45 2.91 10.85
C THR A 43 8.67 3.00 9.53
N LEU A 44 9.09 3.92 8.66
CA LEU A 44 8.60 4.01 7.29
C LEU A 44 9.80 4.15 6.36
N ASN A 45 10.00 3.14 5.52
CA ASN A 45 11.07 3.13 4.53
C ASN A 45 10.44 3.12 3.14
N ALA A 46 10.71 4.14 2.33
CA ALA A 46 10.35 4.16 0.91
C ALA A 46 11.64 4.30 0.08
N ALA A 47 12.04 3.21 -0.57
CA ALA A 47 13.28 3.13 -1.31
C ALA A 47 13.02 2.85 -2.80
N ASN A 48 13.82 3.49 -3.65
CA ASN A 48 13.77 3.31 -5.10
C ASN A 48 15.16 2.91 -5.58
N ASN A 49 15.20 1.98 -6.55
CA ASN A 49 16.45 1.62 -7.20
C ASN A 49 16.24 1.34 -8.68
N LEU A 50 17.32 1.56 -9.42
CA LEU A 50 17.45 1.33 -10.84
C LEU A 50 18.66 0.43 -11.07
N PHE A 51 18.41 -0.74 -11.66
CA PHE A 51 19.44 -1.72 -12.00
C PHE A 51 19.55 -1.85 -13.52
N PRO A 52 20.38 -1.02 -14.18
CA PRO A 52 20.71 -1.22 -15.59
C PRO A 52 21.59 -2.46 -15.75
N ASP A 53 21.49 -3.09 -16.93
CA ASP A 53 22.46 -4.08 -17.36
C ASP A 53 23.84 -3.44 -17.57
N ASP A 54 24.90 -4.23 -17.41
CA ASP A 54 26.27 -3.75 -17.62
C ASP A 54 26.45 -3.25 -19.07
N GLY A 55 27.00 -2.05 -19.23
CA GLY A 55 27.13 -1.39 -20.53
C GLY A 55 25.84 -0.82 -21.11
N PHE A 56 24.68 -0.93 -20.44
CA PHE A 56 23.45 -0.31 -20.91
C PHE A 56 23.49 1.22 -20.72
N MET A 57 23.50 1.95 -21.83
CA MET A 57 23.62 3.41 -21.83
C MET A 57 22.28 4.08 -21.54
N ILE A 58 22.24 4.83 -20.44
CA ILE A 58 21.09 5.65 -20.02
C ILE A 58 21.40 7.12 -20.29
N GLU A 59 20.44 7.84 -20.84
CA GLU A 59 20.51 9.27 -21.06
C GLU A 59 20.81 10.02 -19.75
N GLN A 60 21.78 10.95 -19.81
CA GLN A 60 22.26 11.64 -18.62
C GLN A 60 21.16 12.46 -17.92
N GLU A 61 20.25 13.05 -18.71
CA GLU A 61 19.11 13.78 -18.17
C GLU A 61 18.17 12.86 -17.38
N TYR A 62 17.84 11.68 -17.90
CA TYR A 62 17.03 10.70 -17.19
C TYR A 62 17.72 10.25 -15.89
N ARG A 63 19.03 9.94 -15.94
CA ARG A 63 19.83 9.57 -14.77
C ARG A 63 19.78 10.67 -13.69
N ASN A 64 19.98 11.93 -14.07
CA ASN A 64 19.92 13.05 -13.14
C ASN A 64 18.53 13.21 -12.52
N ASN A 65 17.49 13.14 -13.35
CA ASN A 65 16.11 13.32 -12.93
C ASN A 65 15.62 12.17 -12.03
N VAL A 66 16.03 10.91 -12.28
CA VAL A 66 15.62 9.78 -11.43
C VAL A 66 16.25 9.86 -10.04
N ILE A 67 17.53 10.26 -9.95
CA ILE A 67 18.21 10.52 -8.67
C ILE A 67 17.54 11.70 -7.95
N GLN A 68 17.30 12.80 -8.67
CA GLN A 68 16.77 14.04 -8.10
C GLN A 68 15.33 13.89 -7.59
N PHE A 69 14.44 13.26 -8.36
CA PHE A 69 13.02 13.23 -8.07
C PHE A 69 12.58 11.98 -7.30
N TYR A 70 13.30 10.87 -7.43
CA TYR A 70 12.92 9.60 -6.83
C TYR A 70 13.90 9.09 -5.77
N PHE A 71 15.01 9.80 -5.53
CA PHE A 71 16.10 9.35 -4.65
C PHE A 71 16.57 7.94 -5.02
N ALA A 72 16.47 7.60 -6.30
CA ALA A 72 16.87 6.30 -6.79
C ALA A 72 18.40 6.20 -6.74
N THR A 73 18.88 5.04 -6.29
CA THR A 73 20.27 4.65 -6.52
C THR A 73 20.39 3.98 -7.89
N LEU A 74 21.61 3.92 -8.42
CA LEU A 74 21.92 3.21 -9.66
C LEU A 74 23.01 2.20 -9.38
N LYS A 75 22.76 0.94 -9.73
CA LYS A 75 23.73 -0.14 -9.62
C LYS A 75 23.64 -1.01 -10.85
N GLU A 76 24.71 -1.00 -11.65
CA GLU A 76 24.86 -1.89 -12.79
C GLU A 76 24.96 -3.35 -12.32
N LEU A 77 24.26 -4.24 -13.00
CA LEU A 77 24.25 -5.68 -12.80
C LEU A 77 24.42 -6.37 -14.15
N ASP A 78 25.06 -7.53 -14.18
CA ASP A 78 25.24 -8.32 -15.41
C ASP A 78 24.07 -9.30 -15.57
N PHE A 79 23.02 -8.87 -16.28
CA PHE A 79 21.89 -9.73 -16.59
C PHE A 79 22.22 -10.68 -17.74
N GLU A 80 22.93 -10.21 -18.77
CA GLU A 80 23.25 -10.97 -19.98
C GLU A 80 23.95 -12.30 -19.66
N ASN A 81 25.00 -12.25 -18.83
CA ASN A 81 25.80 -13.44 -18.51
C ASN A 81 25.49 -14.01 -17.12
N ASN A 82 24.95 -13.20 -16.20
CA ASN A 82 24.79 -13.57 -14.79
C ASN A 82 23.42 -13.21 -14.18
N SER A 83 22.34 -13.30 -14.96
CA SER A 83 20.96 -12.98 -14.52
C SER A 83 20.52 -13.61 -13.18
N THR A 84 21.01 -14.81 -12.82
CA THR A 84 20.71 -15.43 -11.52
C THR A 84 21.33 -14.65 -10.36
N VAL A 85 22.60 -14.24 -10.48
CA VAL A 85 23.30 -13.44 -9.47
C VAL A 85 22.68 -12.04 -9.38
N ALA A 86 22.32 -11.45 -10.53
CA ALA A 86 21.61 -10.16 -10.56
C ALA A 86 20.26 -10.25 -9.83
N ARG A 87 19.49 -11.32 -10.05
CA ARG A 87 18.22 -11.59 -9.35
C ARG A 87 18.41 -11.70 -7.84
N GLU A 88 19.40 -12.47 -7.39
CA GLU A 88 19.70 -12.66 -5.97
C GLU A 88 20.09 -11.34 -5.30
N TYR A 89 20.93 -10.54 -5.95
CA TYR A 89 21.30 -9.22 -5.45
C TYR A 89 20.09 -8.28 -5.29
N ILE A 90 19.19 -8.28 -6.27
CA ILE A 90 17.96 -7.47 -6.21
C ILE A 90 17.07 -7.94 -5.05
N ASN A 91 16.91 -9.25 -4.88
CA ASN A 91 16.14 -9.82 -3.77
C ASN A 91 16.74 -9.46 -2.40
N GLU A 92 18.06 -9.55 -2.25
CA GLU A 92 18.75 -9.12 -1.04
C GLU A 92 18.54 -7.63 -0.78
N TRP A 93 18.66 -6.79 -1.81
CA TRP A 93 18.39 -5.36 -1.70
C TRP A 93 16.95 -5.09 -1.23
N VAL A 94 15.95 -5.76 -1.81
CA VAL A 94 14.54 -5.61 -1.42
C VAL A 94 14.30 -6.12 0.01
N SER A 95 14.87 -7.28 0.36
CA SER A 95 14.78 -7.86 1.70
C SER A 95 15.29 -6.88 2.76
N ASN A 96 16.48 -6.29 2.54
CA ASN A 96 17.08 -5.33 3.45
C ASN A 96 16.24 -4.06 3.60
N HIS A 97 15.64 -3.56 2.51
CA HIS A 97 14.78 -2.37 2.56
C HIS A 97 13.36 -2.64 3.07
N THR A 98 13.02 -3.91 3.32
CA THR A 98 11.70 -4.34 3.81
C THR A 98 11.77 -5.08 5.14
N GLU A 99 12.88 -4.95 5.88
CA GLU A 99 13.10 -5.63 7.16
C GLU A 99 12.80 -7.14 7.06
N GLU A 100 13.27 -7.75 5.97
CA GLU A 100 13.14 -9.18 5.63
C GLU A 100 11.70 -9.67 5.40
N LYS A 101 10.72 -8.76 5.25
CA LYS A 101 9.32 -9.14 4.97
C LYS A 101 9.09 -9.57 3.53
N ILE A 102 9.91 -9.07 2.61
CA ILE A 102 9.91 -9.47 1.20
C ILE A 102 11.29 -10.03 0.85
N PRO A 103 11.60 -11.27 1.29
CA PRO A 103 12.91 -11.88 1.04
C PRO A 103 13.13 -12.27 -0.42
N GLU A 104 12.06 -12.53 -1.18
CA GLU A 104 12.13 -12.92 -2.58
C GLU A 104 11.02 -12.23 -3.38
N LEU A 105 11.35 -11.06 -3.95
CA LEU A 105 10.46 -10.33 -4.87
C LEU A 105 10.49 -10.95 -6.29
N LEU A 106 11.69 -11.34 -6.74
CA LEU A 106 11.96 -11.90 -8.05
C LEU A 106 12.16 -13.41 -7.95
N GLN A 107 11.25 -14.14 -8.59
CA GLN A 107 11.32 -15.58 -8.76
C GLN A 107 12.15 -15.93 -9.99
N GLU A 108 12.50 -17.20 -10.14
CA GLU A 108 13.18 -17.70 -11.33
C GLU A 108 12.37 -17.35 -12.60
N GLY A 109 13.07 -16.82 -13.61
CA GLY A 109 12.47 -16.40 -14.89
C GLY A 109 11.86 -15.00 -14.91
N ASP A 110 11.78 -14.27 -13.79
CA ASP A 110 11.28 -12.89 -13.80
C ASP A 110 12.28 -11.89 -14.40
N VAL A 111 13.57 -12.21 -14.30
CA VAL A 111 14.66 -11.54 -15.02
C VAL A 111 15.41 -12.56 -15.85
N THR A 112 15.93 -12.13 -17.01
CA THR A 112 16.57 -13.02 -17.99
C THR A 112 17.81 -12.34 -18.57
N ALA A 113 18.56 -13.04 -19.41
CA ALA A 113 19.65 -12.46 -20.18
C ALA A 113 19.22 -11.31 -21.13
N LEU A 114 17.93 -11.15 -21.39
CA LEU A 114 17.38 -10.04 -22.20
C LEU A 114 16.98 -8.82 -21.35
N THR A 115 17.10 -8.91 -20.03
CA THR A 115 16.74 -7.81 -19.13
C THR A 115 17.82 -6.73 -19.20
N VAL A 116 17.50 -5.57 -19.78
CA VAL A 116 18.43 -4.44 -19.90
C VAL A 116 18.28 -3.40 -18.78
N LEU A 117 17.16 -3.43 -18.06
CA LEU A 117 16.85 -2.49 -16.99
C LEU A 117 15.78 -3.07 -16.04
N PHE A 118 16.05 -3.04 -14.75
CA PHE A 118 15.07 -3.35 -13.71
C PHE A 118 14.84 -2.15 -12.79
N LEU A 119 13.57 -1.82 -12.52
CA LEU A 119 13.17 -0.76 -11.61
C LEU A 119 12.41 -1.36 -10.44
N VAL A 120 12.77 -0.94 -9.23
CA VAL A 120 12.06 -1.37 -8.02
C VAL A 120 11.75 -0.19 -7.13
N ASN A 121 10.53 -0.21 -6.58
CA ASN A 121 10.13 0.59 -5.44
C ASN A 121 9.76 -0.38 -4.31
N ALA A 122 10.38 -0.21 -3.15
CA ALA A 122 10.06 -0.95 -1.94
C ALA A 122 9.52 0.04 -0.90
N ILE A 123 8.35 -0.27 -0.35
CA ILE A 123 7.78 0.48 0.76
C ILE A 123 7.54 -0.48 1.94
N TYR A 124 8.05 -0.10 3.10
CA TYR A 124 7.88 -0.82 4.34
C TYR A 124 7.37 0.12 5.41
N PHE A 125 6.33 -0.29 6.12
CA PHE A 125 5.79 0.44 7.24
C PHE A 125 5.60 -0.50 8.43
N LYS A 126 6.10 -0.07 9.58
CA LYS A 126 5.84 -0.66 10.89
C LYS A 126 5.58 0.47 11.87
N GLY A 127 4.39 0.49 12.45
CA GLY A 127 4.04 1.46 13.49
C GLY A 127 3.25 0.78 14.59
N ASP A 128 3.42 1.29 15.79
CA ASP A 128 2.59 0.94 16.94
C ASP A 128 1.27 1.70 16.87
N TRP A 129 0.17 1.12 17.32
CA TRP A 129 -1.07 1.89 17.50
C TRP A 129 -0.86 3.03 18.51
N LEU A 130 -1.51 4.18 18.30
CA LEU A 130 -1.59 5.22 19.33
C LEU A 130 -2.35 4.69 20.56
N ASN A 131 -3.48 4.03 20.31
CA ASN A 131 -4.28 3.32 21.30
C ASN A 131 -4.15 1.82 21.04
N LYS A 132 -3.25 1.17 21.77
CA LYS A 132 -2.92 -0.25 21.60
C LYS A 132 -4.06 -1.18 22.03
N PHE A 133 -4.09 -2.37 21.44
CA PHE A 133 -4.99 -3.43 21.87
C PHE A 133 -4.32 -4.19 23.02
N ASN A 134 -5.07 -4.51 24.07
CA ASN A 134 -4.52 -5.33 25.15
C ASN A 134 -4.50 -6.80 24.68
N PRO A 135 -3.33 -7.48 24.62
CA PRO A 135 -3.25 -8.89 24.25
C PRO A 135 -4.12 -9.80 25.12
N ASP A 136 -4.31 -9.47 26.41
CA ASP A 136 -5.16 -10.24 27.32
C ASP A 136 -6.66 -10.18 26.99
N LEU A 137 -7.06 -9.21 26.15
CA LEU A 137 -8.44 -9.05 25.66
C LEU A 137 -8.61 -9.56 24.23
N THR A 138 -7.57 -10.17 23.65
CA THR A 138 -7.68 -10.84 22.36
C THR A 138 -8.21 -12.24 22.57
N GLU A 139 -9.36 -12.54 21.98
CA GLU A 139 -10.05 -13.82 22.14
C GLU A 139 -10.44 -14.40 20.77
N PRO A 140 -10.50 -15.74 20.64
CA PRO A 140 -11.11 -16.38 19.48
C PRO A 140 -12.55 -15.91 19.28
N ALA A 141 -12.85 -15.36 18.10
CA ALA A 141 -14.20 -14.95 17.73
C ALA A 141 -14.56 -15.38 16.31
N THR A 142 -15.87 -15.40 16.05
CA THR A 142 -16.41 -15.76 14.74
C THR A 142 -16.23 -14.62 13.74
N PHE A 143 -15.63 -14.93 12.59
CA PHE A 143 -15.58 -14.08 11.40
C PHE A 143 -16.43 -14.70 10.29
N HIS A 144 -17.35 -13.93 9.72
CA HIS A 144 -18.26 -14.33 8.66
C HIS A 144 -17.61 -14.05 7.30
N VAL A 145 -16.91 -15.02 6.71
CA VAL A 145 -16.35 -14.90 5.35
C VAL A 145 -17.47 -14.69 4.32
N SER A 146 -18.62 -15.34 4.57
CA SER A 146 -19.88 -15.10 3.88
C SER A 146 -21.04 -15.39 4.85
N PRO A 147 -22.32 -15.12 4.48
CA PRO A 147 -23.46 -15.48 5.32
C PRO A 147 -23.52 -16.96 5.70
N SER A 148 -22.99 -17.85 4.83
CA SER A 148 -22.98 -19.29 5.03
C SER A 148 -21.64 -19.87 5.48
N ASN A 149 -20.55 -19.09 5.46
CA ASN A 149 -19.21 -19.55 5.81
C ASN A 149 -18.61 -18.73 6.96
N GLN A 150 -18.27 -19.42 8.04
CA GLN A 150 -17.73 -18.83 9.26
C GLN A 150 -16.42 -19.50 9.65
N ILE A 151 -15.48 -18.70 10.14
CA ILE A 151 -14.19 -19.16 10.64
C ILE A 151 -13.93 -18.56 12.02
N GLN A 152 -13.04 -19.17 12.80
CA GLN A 152 -12.50 -18.55 14.00
C GLN A 152 -11.28 -17.71 13.66
N VAL A 153 -11.17 -16.54 14.29
CA VAL A 153 -10.03 -15.63 14.17
C VAL A 153 -9.68 -15.10 15.56
N GLU A 154 -8.41 -14.74 15.77
CA GLU A 154 -8.00 -13.96 16.93
C GLU A 154 -8.53 -12.53 16.79
N MET A 155 -9.50 -12.17 17.62
CA MET A 155 -10.19 -10.88 17.55
C MET A 155 -9.68 -9.97 18.66
N MET A 156 -8.96 -8.93 18.28
CA MET A 156 -8.46 -7.92 19.22
C MET A 156 -9.62 -7.02 19.66
N TYR A 157 -9.55 -6.53 20.90
CA TYR A 157 -10.52 -5.60 21.45
C TYR A 157 -9.87 -4.34 22.03
N ASN A 158 -10.45 -3.18 21.73
CA ASN A 158 -10.09 -1.92 22.36
C ASN A 158 -11.34 -1.04 22.52
N GLN A 159 -11.38 -0.24 23.58
CA GLN A 159 -12.35 0.85 23.73
C GLN A 159 -11.61 2.15 23.98
N SER A 160 -11.77 3.11 23.08
CA SER A 160 -11.19 4.44 23.22
C SER A 160 -12.01 5.46 22.44
N THR A 161 -11.45 6.64 22.27
CA THR A 161 -12.06 7.73 21.53
C THR A 161 -11.44 7.79 20.14
N TYR A 162 -12.26 7.59 19.11
CA TYR A 162 -11.83 7.54 17.72
C TYR A 162 -12.65 8.49 16.84
N ARG A 163 -12.13 8.79 15.65
CA ARG A 163 -12.95 9.32 14.56
C ARG A 163 -13.71 8.17 13.95
N TYR A 164 -15.02 8.34 13.89
CA TYR A 164 -15.98 7.35 13.42
C TYR A 164 -17.04 8.04 12.58
N TYR A 165 -17.43 7.42 11.46
CA TYR A 165 -18.43 7.96 10.56
C TYR A 165 -19.29 6.83 9.97
N GLU A 166 -20.60 7.05 9.89
CA GLU A 166 -21.53 6.17 9.17
C GLU A 166 -21.87 6.83 7.84
N ASP A 167 -21.46 6.21 6.74
CA ASP A 167 -21.66 6.72 5.39
C ASP A 167 -22.85 6.00 4.74
N ASN A 168 -23.92 6.77 4.45
CA ASN A 168 -25.12 6.25 3.79
C ASN A 168 -24.89 5.93 2.30
N THR A 169 -23.96 6.61 1.64
CA THR A 169 -23.66 6.40 0.21
C THR A 169 -22.91 5.10 0.00
N LEU A 170 -21.95 4.82 0.89
CA LEU A 170 -21.18 3.57 0.89
C LEU A 170 -21.89 2.43 1.62
N ASN A 171 -22.97 2.72 2.37
CA ASN A 171 -23.63 1.80 3.30
C ASN A 171 -22.61 1.12 4.22
N ALA A 172 -21.75 1.92 4.85
CA ALA A 172 -20.59 1.43 5.60
C ALA A 172 -20.28 2.30 6.83
N GLN A 173 -19.63 1.67 7.81
CA GLN A 173 -18.96 2.33 8.92
C GLN A 173 -17.50 2.59 8.56
N LEU A 174 -17.00 3.78 8.91
CA LEU A 174 -15.60 4.16 8.79
C LEU A 174 -15.02 4.42 10.17
N LEU A 175 -13.84 3.88 10.43
CA LEU A 175 -13.09 4.07 11.67
C LEU A 175 -11.65 4.45 11.36
N GLU A 176 -11.13 5.53 11.96
CA GLU A 176 -9.70 5.88 11.91
C GLU A 176 -8.99 5.37 13.18
N LEU A 177 -7.99 4.53 12.98
CA LEU A 177 -7.07 4.00 13.98
C LEU A 177 -5.69 4.65 13.78
N PRO A 178 -5.34 5.70 14.55
CA PRO A 178 -4.04 6.34 14.44
C PRO A 178 -2.91 5.46 14.97
N TYR A 179 -1.76 5.53 14.30
CA TYR A 179 -0.50 5.01 14.83
C TYR A 179 0.18 6.05 15.75
N ALA A 180 1.14 5.61 16.56
CA ALA A 180 2.00 6.46 17.35
C ALA A 180 2.70 7.51 16.46
N GLY A 181 2.95 8.69 17.01
CA GLY A 181 3.39 9.88 16.25
C GLY A 181 2.26 10.56 15.46
N GLU A 182 1.09 9.92 15.33
CA GLU A 182 -0.14 10.44 14.71
C GLU A 182 -0.02 10.89 13.24
N ASP A 183 1.13 10.74 12.58
CA ASP A 183 1.33 11.08 11.17
C ASP A 183 0.69 10.08 10.21
N ILE A 184 0.48 8.83 10.66
CA ILE A 184 -0.09 7.74 9.88
C ILE A 184 -1.30 7.18 10.62
N SER A 185 -2.33 6.78 9.87
CA SER A 185 -3.48 6.07 10.41
C SER A 185 -3.93 4.94 9.48
N MET A 186 -4.47 3.88 10.09
CA MET A 186 -5.29 2.92 9.39
C MET A 186 -6.74 3.42 9.39
N ILE A 187 -7.40 3.37 8.24
CA ILE A 187 -8.83 3.62 8.11
C ILE A 187 -9.47 2.32 7.68
N VAL A 188 -10.45 1.85 8.45
CA VAL A 188 -11.22 0.64 8.13
C VAL A 188 -12.60 1.06 7.64
N ILE A 189 -13.00 0.56 6.48
CA ILE A 189 -14.32 0.75 5.86
C ILE A 189 -15.04 -0.60 5.91
N LEU A 190 -16.00 -0.71 6.82
CA LEU A 190 -16.75 -1.92 7.11
C LEU A 190 -18.17 -1.76 6.56
N PRO A 191 -18.58 -2.54 5.54
CA PRO A 191 -19.97 -2.55 5.08
C PRO A 191 -20.95 -2.82 6.24
N ASN A 192 -22.17 -2.31 6.16
CA ASN A 192 -23.18 -2.62 7.18
C ASN A 192 -23.71 -4.07 7.05
N ASP A 193 -23.75 -4.59 5.83
CA ASP A 193 -24.22 -5.94 5.51
C ASP A 193 -23.05 -6.94 5.49
N LEU A 194 -23.28 -8.17 6.00
CA LEU A 194 -22.25 -9.23 6.08
C LEU A 194 -21.64 -9.59 4.72
N ASP A 195 -22.41 -9.49 3.63
CA ASP A 195 -22.00 -9.71 2.23
C ASP A 195 -21.88 -8.41 1.42
N GLY A 196 -21.86 -7.26 2.11
CA GLY A 196 -21.89 -5.94 1.50
C GLY A 196 -20.61 -5.51 0.78
N LEU A 197 -19.50 -6.26 0.89
CA LEU A 197 -18.20 -5.87 0.33
C LEU A 197 -18.25 -5.61 -1.19
N SER A 198 -18.98 -6.44 -1.96
CA SER A 198 -19.07 -6.26 -3.41
C SER A 198 -19.80 -4.95 -3.78
N SER A 199 -20.87 -4.63 -3.05
CA SER A 199 -21.62 -3.38 -3.22
C SER A 199 -20.80 -2.16 -2.79
N LEU A 200 -20.00 -2.31 -1.73
CA LEU A 200 -19.03 -1.30 -1.31
C LEU A 200 -18.00 -1.06 -2.42
N GLU A 201 -17.36 -2.10 -2.96
CA GLU A 201 -16.38 -1.97 -4.04
C GLU A 201 -16.97 -1.29 -5.29
N ALA A 202 -18.21 -1.62 -5.66
CA ALA A 202 -18.89 -1.00 -6.80
C ALA A 202 -19.17 0.51 -6.61
N THR A 203 -19.33 0.96 -5.36
CA THR A 203 -19.61 2.38 -5.03
C THR A 203 -18.36 3.14 -4.62
N LEU A 204 -17.28 2.46 -4.26
CA LEU A 204 -16.03 3.04 -3.78
C LEU A 204 -15.16 3.57 -4.94
N ASN A 205 -15.56 4.73 -5.46
CA ASN A 205 -14.79 5.48 -6.45
C ASN A 205 -14.06 6.68 -5.79
N PRO A 206 -13.13 7.37 -6.49
CA PRO A 206 -12.39 8.49 -5.91
C PRO A 206 -13.24 9.63 -5.36
N ILE A 207 -14.43 9.88 -5.92
CA ILE A 207 -15.34 10.94 -5.46
C ILE A 207 -15.96 10.54 -4.12
N ASN A 208 -16.55 9.34 -4.05
CA ASN A 208 -17.20 8.84 -2.85
C ASN A 208 -16.19 8.59 -1.73
N LEU A 209 -15.03 8.02 -2.03
CA LEU A 209 -13.96 7.83 -1.05
C LEU A 209 -13.49 9.19 -0.48
N LYS A 210 -13.27 10.19 -1.33
CA LYS A 210 -12.88 11.53 -0.87
C LYS A 210 -13.95 12.18 -0.01
N ALA A 211 -15.23 12.03 -0.36
CA ALA A 211 -16.34 12.55 0.43
C ALA A 211 -16.38 11.89 1.82
N ALA A 212 -16.34 10.56 1.88
CA ALA A 212 -16.35 9.80 3.12
C ALA A 212 -15.14 10.12 4.01
N LEU A 213 -13.94 10.21 3.43
CA LEU A 213 -12.73 10.61 4.15
C LEU A 213 -12.80 12.04 4.68
N ASN A 214 -13.41 12.98 3.95
CA ASN A 214 -13.56 14.35 4.44
C ASN A 214 -14.47 14.41 5.66
N GLU A 215 -15.60 13.68 5.64
CA GLU A 215 -16.51 13.63 6.78
C GLU A 215 -15.87 12.94 8.00
N LEU A 216 -15.09 11.87 7.79
CA LEU A 216 -14.36 11.17 8.84
C LEU A 216 -13.24 12.04 9.48
N LEU A 217 -12.41 12.66 8.63
CA LEU A 217 -11.17 13.32 9.06
C LEU A 217 -11.35 14.79 9.45
N TYR A 218 -12.35 15.46 8.87
CA TYR A 218 -12.66 16.88 9.09
C TYR A 218 -14.15 17.08 9.41
N PRO A 219 -14.68 16.41 10.45
CA PRO A 219 -16.11 16.48 10.76
C PRO A 219 -16.50 17.92 11.13
N ARG A 220 -17.69 18.35 10.69
CA ARG A 220 -18.23 19.68 10.98
C ARG A 220 -18.44 19.96 12.48
N SER A 221 -18.43 18.92 13.31
CA SER A 221 -18.50 19.00 14.76
C SER A 221 -17.46 18.05 15.37
N SER A 222 -16.69 18.53 16.37
CA SER A 222 -15.70 17.72 17.09
C SER A 222 -16.36 16.49 17.71
N THR A 223 -16.26 15.35 17.03
CA THR A 223 -16.92 14.10 17.43
C THR A 223 -15.92 12.97 17.45
N HIS A 224 -14.83 13.21 18.16
CA HIS A 224 -14.12 12.15 18.86
C HIS A 224 -15.18 11.38 19.68
N THR A 225 -15.49 10.17 19.24
CA THR A 225 -16.61 9.36 19.74
C THR A 225 -16.04 8.18 20.51
N SER A 226 -16.65 7.81 21.63
CA SER A 226 -16.29 6.57 22.33
C SER A 226 -16.75 5.38 21.48
N VAL A 227 -15.80 4.57 21.01
CA VAL A 227 -16.04 3.40 20.15
C VAL A 227 -15.45 2.16 20.81
N GLN A 228 -16.22 1.09 20.84
CA GLN A 228 -15.72 -0.26 21.08
C GLN A 228 -15.34 -0.89 19.74
N VAL A 229 -14.08 -1.28 19.61
CA VAL A 229 -13.46 -1.75 18.39
C VAL A 229 -13.10 -3.21 18.53
N TRP A 230 -13.62 -4.04 17.64
CA TRP A 230 -13.16 -5.41 17.42
C TRP A 230 -12.52 -5.48 16.04
N LEU A 231 -11.25 -5.83 16.00
CA LEU A 231 -10.47 -5.94 14.77
C LEU A 231 -9.70 -7.26 14.78
N PRO A 232 -9.82 -8.11 13.74
CA PRO A 232 -9.10 -9.37 13.71
C PRO A 232 -7.60 -9.10 13.50
N LYS A 233 -6.77 -9.95 14.07
CA LYS A 233 -5.37 -10.06 13.63
C LYS A 233 -5.37 -10.59 12.21
N PHE A 234 -4.53 -10.02 11.36
CA PHE A 234 -4.33 -10.53 10.01
C PHE A 234 -2.92 -10.26 9.53
N GLU A 235 -2.47 -11.11 8.62
CA GLU A 235 -1.23 -10.96 7.89
C GLU A 235 -1.52 -11.21 6.41
N MET A 236 -1.06 -10.31 5.56
CA MET A 236 -1.26 -10.34 4.13
C MET A 236 0.09 -10.17 3.45
N LYS A 237 0.42 -11.09 2.55
CA LYS A 237 1.58 -11.01 1.67
C LYS A 237 1.12 -11.29 0.25
N LEU A 238 1.07 -10.28 -0.60
CA LEU A 238 0.51 -10.38 -1.95
C LEU A 238 1.54 -9.95 -2.98
N ARG A 239 1.72 -10.78 -4.00
CA ARG A 239 2.61 -10.53 -5.14
C ARG A 239 1.83 -10.56 -6.45
N TYR A 240 1.96 -9.51 -7.25
CA TYR A 240 1.27 -9.33 -8.51
C TYR A 240 2.25 -9.05 -9.65
N LYS A 241 1.95 -9.64 -10.82
CA LYS A 241 2.45 -9.16 -12.11
C LYS A 241 1.40 -8.20 -12.67
N LEU A 242 1.76 -6.93 -12.83
CA LEU A 242 0.82 -5.86 -13.16
C LEU A 242 0.66 -5.61 -14.66
N LYS A 243 1.44 -6.29 -15.52
CA LYS A 243 1.46 -6.07 -16.96
C LYS A 243 0.06 -6.16 -17.57
N GLU A 244 -0.62 -7.28 -17.34
CA GLU A 244 -1.92 -7.57 -17.95
C GLU A 244 -2.99 -6.58 -17.44
N TYR A 245 -2.96 -6.24 -16.15
CA TYR A 245 -3.86 -5.25 -15.57
C TYR A 245 -3.63 -3.84 -16.15
N LEU A 246 -2.38 -3.41 -16.30
CA LEU A 246 -2.04 -2.10 -16.88
C LEU A 246 -2.42 -2.03 -18.35
N GLN A 247 -2.22 -3.11 -19.12
CA GLN A 247 -2.68 -3.21 -20.50
C GLN A 247 -4.20 -3.12 -20.59
N ALA A 248 -4.94 -3.84 -19.73
CA ALA A 248 -6.40 -3.79 -19.69
C ALA A 248 -6.94 -2.39 -19.31
N LEU A 249 -6.17 -1.60 -18.57
CA LEU A 249 -6.50 -0.21 -18.25
C LEU A 249 -6.15 0.78 -19.38
N GLY A 250 -5.43 0.35 -20.42
CA GLY A 250 -5.10 1.16 -21.60
C GLY A 250 -3.62 1.53 -21.74
N MET A 251 -2.72 0.96 -20.93
CA MET A 251 -1.26 1.14 -21.05
C MET A 251 -0.69 -0.02 -21.86
N VAL A 252 -0.76 0.06 -23.18
CA VAL A 252 -0.44 -1.03 -24.09
C VAL A 252 0.96 -0.87 -24.68
N ASP A 253 1.29 0.32 -25.19
CA ASP A 253 2.52 0.57 -25.94
C ASP A 253 3.76 0.33 -25.09
N ALA A 254 3.72 0.70 -23.80
CA ALA A 254 4.84 0.55 -22.87
C ALA A 254 5.34 -0.91 -22.75
N PHE A 255 4.52 -1.90 -23.11
CA PHE A 255 4.81 -3.32 -22.98
C PHE A 255 5.11 -4.03 -24.32
N ASN A 256 5.23 -3.26 -25.42
CA ASN A 256 5.42 -3.77 -26.77
C ASN A 256 6.69 -3.18 -27.42
N PHE A 257 7.20 -3.84 -28.46
CA PHE A 257 8.41 -3.42 -29.20
C PHE A 257 8.36 -1.98 -29.77
N GLY A 258 7.18 -1.38 -29.89
CA GLY A 258 7.00 0.00 -30.34
C GLY A 258 7.07 1.06 -29.23
N ALA A 259 7.39 0.67 -28.00
CA ALA A 259 7.44 1.60 -26.87
C ALA A 259 8.47 2.72 -27.10
N ASP A 260 8.04 3.96 -26.87
CA ASP A 260 8.92 5.12 -27.00
C ASP A 260 9.57 5.45 -25.66
N PHE A 261 10.72 4.81 -25.43
CA PHE A 261 11.64 5.08 -24.32
C PHE A 261 12.81 5.99 -24.74
N SER A 262 12.64 6.82 -25.77
CA SER A 262 13.73 7.67 -26.26
C SER A 262 14.30 8.65 -25.24
N PRO A 263 13.53 9.22 -24.28
CA PRO A 263 14.14 10.00 -23.19
C PRO A 263 14.97 9.17 -22.20
N LEU A 264 14.82 7.84 -22.18
CA LEU A 264 15.57 6.95 -21.30
C LEU A 264 16.93 6.56 -21.90
N CYS A 265 16.96 6.17 -23.18
CA CYS A 265 18.16 5.62 -23.83
C CYS A 265 18.26 5.89 -25.34
N GLY A 266 17.59 6.92 -25.84
CA GLY A 266 17.58 7.24 -27.27
C GLY A 266 16.93 6.12 -28.09
N SER A 267 17.60 5.65 -29.14
CA SER A 267 17.07 4.60 -30.05
C SER A 267 17.49 3.19 -29.61
N CYS A 268 17.12 2.81 -28.40
CA CYS A 268 17.52 1.56 -27.73
C CYS A 268 16.52 0.39 -27.92
N GLY A 269 15.31 0.65 -28.44
CA GLY A 269 14.33 -0.41 -28.74
C GLY A 269 13.86 -1.21 -27.52
N VAL A 270 13.80 -0.58 -26.34
CA VAL A 270 13.42 -1.23 -25.08
C VAL A 270 11.93 -1.11 -24.80
N PHE A 271 11.39 -2.04 -24.03
CA PHE A 271 10.01 -2.02 -23.54
C PHE A 271 9.92 -2.67 -22.16
N ILE A 272 8.81 -2.47 -21.45
CA ILE A 272 8.57 -3.08 -20.16
C ILE A 272 8.19 -4.55 -20.36
N SER A 273 9.05 -5.46 -19.94
CA SER A 273 8.76 -6.90 -20.01
C SER A 273 7.78 -7.34 -18.91
N ALA A 274 7.96 -6.83 -17.69
CA ALA A 274 7.11 -7.10 -16.54
C ALA A 274 7.11 -5.92 -15.54
N VAL A 275 6.05 -5.82 -14.75
CA VAL A 275 5.97 -4.96 -13.56
C VAL A 275 5.56 -5.86 -12.40
N ILE A 276 6.45 -6.02 -11.43
CA ILE A 276 6.21 -6.87 -10.26
C ILE A 276 5.99 -5.98 -9.05
N HIS A 277 4.87 -6.19 -8.36
CA HIS A 277 4.54 -5.49 -7.13
C HIS A 277 4.28 -6.51 -6.03
N GLU A 278 4.95 -6.35 -4.90
CA GLU A 278 4.72 -7.17 -3.71
C GLU A 278 4.49 -6.27 -2.50
N ALA A 279 3.49 -6.62 -1.71
CA ALA A 279 3.11 -5.88 -0.52
C ALA A 279 2.94 -6.83 0.66
N PHE A 280 3.39 -6.40 1.83
CA PHE A 280 3.23 -7.09 3.11
C PHE A 280 2.54 -6.17 4.11
N VAL A 281 1.47 -6.65 4.75
CA VAL A 281 0.75 -5.95 5.82
C VAL A 281 0.52 -6.93 6.96
N LYS A 282 0.88 -6.55 8.18
CA LYS A 282 0.60 -7.31 9.39
C LYS A 282 -0.07 -6.41 10.42
N VAL A 283 -1.19 -6.88 10.97
CA VAL A 283 -1.94 -6.20 12.02
C VAL A 283 -2.01 -7.09 13.25
N ASN A 284 -1.51 -6.56 14.36
CA ASN A 284 -1.46 -7.18 15.68
C ASN A 284 -1.70 -6.13 16.78
N GLU A 285 -1.45 -6.52 18.01
CA GLU A 285 -1.76 -5.75 19.22
C GLU A 285 -0.71 -4.67 19.55
N GLU A 286 0.55 -4.89 19.15
CA GLU A 286 1.71 -4.21 19.71
C GLU A 286 1.79 -2.71 19.40
N GLY A 287 2.28 -1.87 20.30
CA GLY A 287 2.93 -2.14 21.60
C GLY A 287 2.22 -1.77 22.93
N THR A 288 3.01 -1.27 23.88
CA THR A 288 2.97 -1.33 25.37
C THR A 288 1.81 -0.73 26.21
N GLU A 289 1.35 -1.59 27.15
CA GLU A 289 0.86 -1.43 28.54
C GLU A 289 0.03 -0.19 28.93
N ALA A 290 -1.30 -0.35 28.96
CA ALA A 290 -2.20 0.55 29.69
C ALA A 290 -2.72 -0.15 30.95
N THR A 291 -2.23 0.31 32.11
CA THR A 291 -2.86 0.06 33.41
C THR A 291 -4.27 0.66 33.39
N ALA A 292 -5.26 -0.15 33.71
CA ALA A 292 -6.64 0.29 33.87
C ALA A 292 -6.71 1.45 34.88
N SER A 293 -7.06 2.64 34.39
CA SER A 293 -7.48 3.74 35.23
C SER A 293 -8.91 4.08 34.81
N THR A 294 -9.86 3.45 35.49
CA THR A 294 -11.29 3.70 35.34
C THR A 294 -11.63 5.10 35.81
N GLY A 295 -11.69 6.03 34.85
CA GLY A 295 -12.36 7.32 35.01
C GLY A 295 -13.79 7.22 34.46
N VAL A 296 -14.79 7.31 35.33
CA VAL A 296 -16.20 7.37 34.96
C VAL A 296 -16.60 8.81 34.71
N VAL A 297 -17.05 9.19 33.50
CA VAL A 297 -17.98 10.32 33.31
C VAL A 297 -18.88 10.14 32.05
N ILE A 298 -20.17 9.94 32.32
CA ILE A 298 -21.44 10.35 31.64
C ILE A 298 -21.62 10.16 30.12
N ASN A 299 -22.69 9.40 29.79
CA ASN A 299 -23.11 8.89 28.49
C ASN A 299 -23.49 9.92 27.40
N ARG A 300 -22.89 9.73 26.21
CA ARG A 300 -23.60 9.65 24.91
C ARG A 300 -23.24 8.30 24.29
N GLY A 301 -24.17 7.70 23.54
CA GLY A 301 -24.12 6.28 23.14
C GLY A 301 -22.77 5.82 22.59
N ILE A 302 -22.21 4.78 23.20
CA ILE A 302 -21.00 4.10 22.73
C ILE A 302 -21.30 3.52 21.35
N LYS A 303 -20.44 3.80 20.37
CA LYS A 303 -20.53 3.20 19.04
C LYS A 303 -19.82 1.84 19.03
N LEU A 304 -20.35 0.90 18.25
CA LEU A 304 -19.78 -0.43 18.09
C LEU A 304 -19.22 -0.54 16.67
N PHE A 305 -17.93 -0.83 16.57
CA PHE A 305 -17.27 -1.14 15.31
C PHE A 305 -16.69 -2.56 15.41
N LYS A 306 -17.37 -3.53 14.78
CA LYS A 306 -16.99 -4.94 14.87
C LYS A 306 -16.66 -5.48 13.49
N ALA A 307 -15.38 -5.48 13.13
CA ALA A 307 -14.87 -5.96 11.85
C ALA A 307 -14.84 -7.50 11.78
N ASN A 308 -15.99 -8.14 11.92
CA ASN A 308 -16.15 -9.60 11.92
C ASN A 308 -16.66 -10.18 10.60
N HIS A 309 -16.54 -9.44 9.50
CA HIS A 309 -16.91 -9.83 8.14
C HIS A 309 -16.10 -8.97 7.15
N PRO A 310 -16.10 -9.27 5.83
CA PRO A 310 -15.16 -8.65 4.91
C PRO A 310 -15.21 -7.11 4.87
N PHE A 311 -14.03 -6.49 4.93
CA PHE A 311 -13.86 -5.05 5.01
C PHE A 311 -12.70 -4.56 4.14
N ILE A 312 -12.67 -3.26 3.86
CA ILE A 312 -11.56 -2.58 3.20
C ILE A 312 -10.76 -1.82 4.25
N PHE A 313 -9.44 -1.78 4.13
CA PHE A 313 -8.58 -0.92 4.92
C PHE A 313 -7.67 -0.06 4.05
N LEU A 314 -7.31 1.10 4.58
CA LEU A 314 -6.35 2.04 4.00
C LEU A 314 -5.31 2.38 5.07
N ILE A 315 -4.03 2.44 4.72
CA ILE A 315 -3.01 3.06 5.57
C ILE A 315 -2.62 4.37 4.90
N ARG A 316 -2.81 5.49 5.60
CA ARG A 316 -2.70 6.83 5.02
C ARG A 316 -1.72 7.69 5.80
N HIS A 317 -0.83 8.36 5.09
CA HIS A 317 0.01 9.42 5.66
C HIS A 317 -0.77 10.73 5.69
N LYS A 318 -1.13 11.21 6.90
CA LYS A 318 -2.07 12.30 7.11
C LYS A 318 -1.64 13.61 6.46
N LYS A 319 -0.36 13.97 6.59
CA LYS A 319 0.19 15.23 6.09
C LYS A 319 0.14 15.37 4.57
N SER A 320 0.55 14.31 3.85
CA SER A 320 0.48 14.29 2.38
C SER A 320 -0.90 13.93 1.83
N GLY A 321 -1.70 13.25 2.66
CA GLY A 321 -2.95 12.63 2.29
C GLY A 321 -2.84 11.37 1.42
N THR A 322 -1.61 10.90 1.18
CA THR A 322 -1.31 9.71 0.38
C THR A 322 -1.78 8.44 1.07
N ILE A 323 -2.48 7.60 0.31
CA ILE A 323 -2.77 6.21 0.68
C ILE A 323 -1.51 5.41 0.38
N LEU A 324 -0.85 4.91 1.42
CA LEU A 324 0.37 4.10 1.34
C LEU A 324 0.01 2.65 1.00
N PHE A 325 -1.03 2.13 1.64
CA PHE A 325 -1.54 0.78 1.41
C PHE A 325 -3.06 0.81 1.34
N MET A 326 -3.60 -0.05 0.49
CA MET A 326 -5.04 -0.31 0.38
C MET A 326 -5.21 -1.81 0.21
N GLY A 327 -6.18 -2.39 0.91
CA GLY A 327 -6.46 -3.81 0.80
C GLY A 327 -7.87 -4.15 1.25
N ARG A 328 -8.29 -5.36 0.90
CA ARG A 328 -9.52 -5.97 1.41
C ARG A 328 -9.17 -7.20 2.24
N VAL A 329 -9.83 -7.36 3.38
CA VAL A 329 -9.68 -8.54 4.24
C VAL A 329 -10.95 -9.37 4.10
N THR A 330 -10.88 -10.49 3.38
CA THR A 330 -12.01 -11.43 3.24
C THR A 330 -11.87 -12.64 4.16
N THR A 331 -10.64 -12.97 4.59
CA THR A 331 -10.33 -14.10 5.46
C THR A 331 -9.08 -13.77 6.29
N PRO A 332 -9.22 -13.32 7.55
CA PRO A 332 -8.09 -12.87 8.38
C PRO A 332 -7.10 -13.98 8.79
N SER A 333 -7.58 -15.22 8.91
CA SER A 333 -6.84 -16.32 9.55
C SER A 333 -6.11 -17.25 8.59
N LYS A 334 -6.02 -16.91 7.30
CA LYS A 334 -5.27 -17.71 6.32
C LYS A 334 -4.17 -16.90 5.67
N SER A 335 -2.94 -17.31 5.95
CA SER A 335 -1.77 -17.19 5.08
C SER A 335 -1.92 -17.93 3.74
N ASP A 336 -3.15 -18.26 3.34
CA ASP A 336 -3.50 -18.79 2.03
C ASP A 336 -4.19 -17.70 1.22
N LEU A 337 -3.32 -16.97 0.52
CA LEU A 337 -3.55 -16.24 -0.70
C LEU A 337 -4.65 -16.88 -1.56
N LEU A 338 -5.83 -16.26 -1.61
CA LEU A 338 -6.75 -16.51 -2.72
C LEU A 338 -6.33 -15.62 -3.90
N PHE A 339 -5.65 -16.26 -4.85
CA PHE A 339 -5.46 -15.76 -6.20
C PHE A 339 -6.84 -15.63 -6.88
N LEU A 340 -7.12 -14.43 -7.39
CA LEU A 340 -8.06 -14.23 -8.50
C LEU A 340 -7.27 -13.73 -9.70
#